data_AF-A0A4P7RYH6-F1
#
_entry.id   AF-A0A4P7RYH6-F1
#
_cell.length_a   1.000
_cell.length_b   1.000
_cell.length_c   1.000
_cell.angle_alpha   90.00
_cell.angle_beta   90.00
_cell.angle_gamma   90.00
#
_symmetry.space_group_name_H-M   'P 1'
#
loop_
_entity.id
_entity.type
_entity.pdbx_description
1 polymer ?
#
loop_
_entity_poly.entity_id
_entity_poly.type
_entity_poly.pdbx_seq_one_letter_code
_entity_poly.pdbx_strand_id
1 'polypeptide(L)'
;MDASKSFSLNLRKLRLAMRITQEALAHDAGTSSSYLSAIENGRSSPTLKAMERLAKALGVNAVYLLSGRISISIVSDDELEIGAILARPAVTLRRHPHKPTGRPSKTK
;
A
#
# COMPACT_ATOMS: atom_id res chain seq x y z
N MET A 1 -13.29 1.97 -16.64
CA MET A 1 -11.94 2.34 -16.15
C MET A 1 -11.06 1.10 -16.21
N ASP A 2 -9.78 1.24 -16.58
CA ASP A 2 -8.80 0.16 -16.54
C ASP A 2 -8.52 -0.26 -15.09
N ALA A 3 -8.46 -1.57 -14.83
CA ALA A 3 -8.18 -2.15 -13.52
C ALA A 3 -6.82 -1.71 -12.97
N SER A 4 -5.80 -1.64 -13.84
CA SER A 4 -4.46 -1.19 -13.47
C SER A 4 -4.47 0.28 -13.01
N LYS A 5 -5.20 1.13 -13.74
CA LYS A 5 -5.38 2.55 -13.39
C LYS A 5 -6.08 2.74 -12.03
N SER A 6 -7.10 1.93 -11.77
CA SER A 6 -7.85 1.96 -10.50
C SER A 6 -6.96 1.54 -9.34
N PHE A 7 -6.19 0.46 -9.52
CA PHE A 7 -5.19 0.00 -8.56
C PHE A 7 -4.17 1.09 -8.20
N SER A 8 -3.50 1.67 -9.21
CA SER A 8 -2.48 2.69 -9.00
C SER A 8 -3.00 3.92 -8.27
N LEU A 9 -4.23 4.36 -8.58
CA LEU A 9 -4.86 5.51 -7.95
C LEU A 9 -5.17 5.23 -6.47
N ASN A 10 -5.77 4.08 -6.17
CA ASN A 10 -6.15 3.72 -4.80
C ASN A 10 -4.92 3.42 -3.94
N LEU A 11 -3.89 2.80 -4.52
CA LEU A 11 -2.59 2.60 -3.88
C LEU A 11 -2.00 3.93 -3.39
N ARG A 12 -1.91 4.92 -4.29
CA ARG A 12 -1.39 6.25 -3.96
C ARG A 12 -2.25 6.94 -2.90
N LYS A 13 -3.58 6.90 -3.03
CA LYS A 13 -4.51 7.49 -2.06
C LYS A 13 -4.30 6.91 -0.66
N LEU A 14 -4.24 5.58 -0.54
CA LEU A 14 -4.08 4.91 0.74
C LEU A 14 -2.70 5.19 1.34
N ARG A 15 -1.64 5.15 0.53
CA ARG A 15 -0.28 5.50 0.97
C ARG A 15 -0.22 6.91 1.56
N LEU A 16 -0.83 7.89 0.89
CA LEU A 16 -0.88 9.27 1.36
C LEU A 16 -1.72 9.42 2.64
N ALA A 17 -2.85 8.71 2.74
CA ALA A 17 -3.67 8.69 3.95
C ALA A 17 -2.92 8.11 5.16
N MET A 18 -2.06 7.11 4.94
CA MET A 18 -1.17 6.52 5.95
C MET A 18 0.08 7.36 6.24
N ARG A 19 0.32 8.45 5.48
CA ARG A 19 1.48 9.35 5.63
C ARG A 19 2.84 8.65 5.54
N ILE A 20 2.96 7.61 4.71
CA ILE A 20 4.23 6.92 4.46
C ILE A 20 4.83 7.33 3.10
N THR A 21 6.16 7.28 2.99
CA THR A 21 6.88 7.60 1.75
C THR A 21 6.77 6.46 0.73
N GLN A 22 7.12 6.73 -0.53
CA GLN A 22 7.24 5.68 -1.54
C GLN A 22 8.37 4.72 -1.17
N GLU A 23 9.48 5.22 -0.63
CA GLU A 23 10.61 4.41 -0.18
C GLU A 23 10.20 3.42 0.91
N ALA A 24 9.42 3.87 1.90
CA ALA A 24 8.96 3.02 2.99
C ALA A 24 8.02 1.91 2.49
N LEU A 25 7.01 2.26 1.69
CA LEU A 25 6.10 1.26 1.12
C LEU A 25 6.82 0.29 0.18
N ALA A 26 7.75 0.79 -0.63
CA ALA A 26 8.53 -0.04 -1.54
C ALA A 26 9.40 -1.03 -0.76
N HIS A 27 10.07 -0.59 0.30
CA HIS A 27 10.83 -1.44 1.21
C HIS A 27 9.96 -2.56 1.79
N ASP A 28 8.81 -2.21 2.38
CA ASP A 28 7.93 -3.17 3.06
C ASP A 28 7.28 -4.16 2.07
N ALA A 29 6.98 -3.70 0.85
CA ALA A 29 6.51 -4.56 -0.23
C ALA A 29 7.65 -5.36 -0.91
N GLY A 30 8.92 -5.09 -0.59
CA GLY A 30 10.12 -5.67 -1.20
C GLY A 30 10.31 -5.31 -2.68
N THR A 31 9.93 -4.11 -3.07
CA THR A 31 10.10 -3.57 -4.43
C THR A 31 10.94 -2.30 -4.43
N SER A 32 11.21 -1.72 -5.60
CA SER A 32 11.99 -0.48 -5.70
C SER A 32 11.09 0.77 -5.65
N SER A 33 11.58 1.85 -5.02
CA SER A 33 10.87 3.15 -5.00
C SER A 33 10.60 3.65 -6.42
N SER A 34 11.54 3.46 -7.36
CA SER A 34 11.34 3.80 -8.77
C SER A 34 10.20 3.03 -9.43
N TYR A 35 10.07 1.73 -9.15
CA TYR A 35 8.96 0.93 -9.68
C TYR A 35 7.63 1.35 -9.06
N LEU A 36 7.58 1.56 -7.74
CA LEU A 36 6.39 2.09 -7.07
C LEU A 36 5.98 3.46 -7.63
N SER A 37 6.94 4.35 -7.85
CA SER A 37 6.69 5.65 -8.49
C SER A 37 6.15 5.50 -9.91
N ALA A 38 6.65 4.54 -10.70
CA ALA A 38 6.12 4.26 -12.02
C ALA A 38 4.66 3.77 -11.96
N ILE A 39 4.33 2.89 -10.99
CA ILE A 39 2.97 2.40 -10.76
C ILE A 39 2.03 3.56 -10.36
N GLU A 40 2.36 4.33 -9.33
CA GLU A 40 1.51 5.42 -8.81
C GLU A 40 1.23 6.54 -9.83
N ASN A 41 2.12 6.68 -10.83
CA ASN A 41 1.97 7.64 -11.92
C ASN A 41 1.37 7.01 -13.20
N GLY A 42 0.95 5.73 -13.16
CA GLY A 42 0.35 5.04 -14.30
C GLY A 42 1.32 4.76 -15.45
N ARG A 43 2.63 4.86 -15.21
CA ARG A 43 3.70 4.59 -16.20
C ARG A 43 4.06 3.11 -16.28
N SER A 44 3.67 2.31 -15.30
CA SER A 44 3.88 0.86 -15.28
C SER A 44 2.67 0.15 -14.70
N SER A 45 2.28 -0.97 -15.32
CA SER A 45 1.24 -1.84 -14.79
C SER A 45 1.87 -2.88 -13.85
N PRO A 46 1.43 -2.98 -12.59
CA PRO A 46 1.93 -3.99 -11.68
C PRO A 46 1.45 -5.39 -12.08
N THR A 47 2.31 -6.39 -11.86
CA THR A 47 1.88 -7.80 -11.93
C THR A 47 0.94 -8.13 -10.78
N LEU A 48 0.15 -9.20 -10.89
CA LEU A 48 -0.71 -9.67 -9.79
C LEU A 48 0.08 -9.87 -8.49
N LYS A 49 1.26 -10.51 -8.58
CA LYS A 49 2.16 -10.71 -7.43
C LYS A 49 2.64 -9.39 -6.82
N ALA A 50 2.90 -8.37 -7.64
CA ALA A 50 3.26 -7.04 -7.12
C ALA A 50 2.06 -6.37 -6.44
N MET A 51 0.86 -6.51 -7.01
CA MET A 51 -0.37 -5.99 -6.40
C MET A 51 -0.63 -6.60 -5.02
N GLU A 52 -0.49 -7.92 -4.88
CA GLU A 52 -0.65 -8.63 -3.61
C GLU A 52 0.36 -8.15 -2.56
N ARG A 53 1.64 -8.01 -2.93
CA ARG A 53 2.69 -7.56 -2.02
C ARG A 53 2.46 -6.14 -1.52
N LEU A 54 2.04 -5.23 -2.42
CA LEU A 54 1.71 -3.85 -2.09
C LEU A 54 0.47 -3.77 -1.20
N ALA A 55 -0.57 -4.56 -1.48
CA ALA A 55 -1.77 -4.63 -0.66
C ALA A 55 -1.45 -5.16 0.75
N LYS A 56 -0.64 -6.23 0.83
CA LYS A 56 -0.17 -6.80 2.10
C LYS A 56 0.64 -5.80 2.91
N ALA A 57 1.56 -5.06 2.29
CA ALA A 57 2.35 -4.02 2.96
C ALA A 57 1.48 -2.88 3.51
N LEU A 58 0.36 -2.58 2.86
CA LEU A 58 -0.63 -1.60 3.33
C LEU A 58 -1.66 -2.20 4.31
N GLY A 59 -1.61 -3.50 4.59
CA GLY A 59 -2.57 -4.18 5.48
C GLY A 59 -3.99 -4.26 4.91
N VAL A 60 -4.14 -4.25 3.58
CA VAL A 60 -5.45 -4.31 2.90
C VAL A 60 -5.51 -5.46 1.89
N ASN A 61 -6.73 -5.79 1.46
CA ASN A 61 -6.94 -6.73 0.36
C ASN A 61 -6.66 -6.07 -1.00
N ALA A 62 -6.06 -6.79 -1.95
CA ALA A 62 -5.82 -6.29 -3.31
C ALA A 62 -7.12 -5.86 -4.04
N VAL A 63 -8.25 -6.52 -3.74
CA VAL A 63 -9.57 -6.18 -4.26
C VAL A 63 -10.02 -4.78 -3.83
N TYR A 64 -9.63 -4.35 -2.62
CA TYR A 64 -9.89 -2.97 -2.17
C TYR A 64 -9.15 -1.96 -3.05
N LEU A 65 -7.88 -2.25 -3.39
CA LEU A 65 -7.11 -1.38 -4.28
C LEU A 65 -7.66 -1.39 -5.71
N LEU A 66 -8.22 -2.50 -6.19
CA LEU A 66 -8.83 -2.58 -7.53
C LEU A 66 -10.17 -1.85 -7.64
N SER A 67 -11.03 -1.98 -6.62
CA SER A 67 -12.41 -1.49 -6.67
C SER A 67 -12.60 -0.12 -6.01
N GLY A 68 -11.71 0.26 -5.08
CA GLY A 68 -11.91 1.39 -4.17
C GLY A 68 -13.12 1.21 -3.24
N ARG A 69 -13.66 0.00 -3.17
CA ARG A 69 -14.83 -0.36 -2.36
C ARG A 69 -14.42 -1.38 -1.33
N ILE A 70 -15.10 -1.31 -0.20
CA ILE A 70 -14.99 -2.28 0.88
C ILE A 70 -15.61 -3.58 0.38
N SER A 71 -14.83 -4.65 0.32
CA SER A 71 -15.36 -6.01 0.17
C SER A 71 -15.64 -6.56 1.57
N ILE A 72 -16.91 -6.66 1.95
CA ILE A 72 -17.33 -7.41 3.13
C ILE A 72 -17.36 -8.89 2.76
N SER A 73 -16.58 -9.70 3.45
CA SER A 73 -16.82 -11.14 3.53
C SER A 73 -17.79 -11.36 4.69
N ILE A 74 -18.97 -11.87 4.38
CA ILE A 74 -19.90 -12.33 5.42
C ILE A 74 -19.26 -13.60 6.00
N VAL A 75 -18.77 -13.53 7.22
CA VAL A 75 -18.27 -14.70 7.95
C VAL A 75 -19.39 -15.11 8.90
N SER A 76 -19.92 -16.32 8.71
CA SER A 76 -20.96 -16.88 9.57
C SER A 76 -20.44 -17.03 11.00
N ASP A 77 -21.34 -16.74 11.93
CA ASP A 77 -21.15 -16.68 13.38
C ASP A 77 -20.40 -17.90 13.93
N ASP A 78 -19.21 -17.67 14.51
CA ASP A 78 -18.80 -18.17 15.83
C ASP A 78 -17.42 -17.54 16.14
N GLU A 79 -17.41 -16.69 17.17
CA GLU A 79 -16.26 -15.91 17.70
C GLU A 79 -15.66 -14.82 16.79
N LEU A 80 -16.31 -13.66 16.79
CA LEU A 80 -15.79 -12.41 16.22
C LEU A 80 -14.69 -11.79 17.11
N GLU A 81 -13.42 -12.06 16.79
CA GLU A 81 -12.36 -11.07 17.00
C GLU A 81 -12.61 -9.91 16.02
N ILE A 82 -13.02 -8.74 16.54
CA ILE A 82 -13.13 -7.51 15.74
C ILE A 82 -11.72 -6.97 15.46
N GLY A 83 -11.05 -7.61 14.51
CA GLY A 83 -9.90 -7.09 13.77
C GLY A 83 -10.40 -6.26 12.58
N ALA A 84 -10.87 -5.05 12.85
CA ALA A 84 -11.30 -4.03 11.89
C ALA A 84 -10.83 -4.25 10.44
N ILE A 85 -11.73 -4.76 9.59
CA ILE A 85 -11.53 -4.79 8.13
C ILE A 85 -11.49 -3.35 7.56
N LEU A 86 -11.87 -2.35 8.35
CA LEU A 86 -11.64 -0.92 8.07
C LEU A 86 -11.24 -0.17 9.34
N ALA A 87 -10.08 0.47 9.29
CA ALA A 87 -9.66 1.53 10.21
C ALA A 87 -9.37 1.14 11.67
N ARG A 88 -8.61 0.06 11.90
CA ARG A 88 -7.57 0.17 12.93
C ARG A 88 -6.28 0.58 12.23
N PRO A 89 -5.70 1.75 12.53
CA PRO A 89 -4.25 1.86 12.45
C PRO A 89 -3.71 0.93 13.55
N ALA A 90 -3.75 -0.38 13.33
CA ALA A 90 -2.94 -1.32 14.09
C ALA A 90 -1.51 -1.28 13.55
N VAL A 91 -1.00 -0.08 13.29
CA VAL A 91 0.41 0.19 13.45
C VAL A 91 0.53 0.43 14.94
N THR A 92 0.73 -0.64 15.71
CA THR A 92 1.59 -0.53 16.88
C THR A 92 2.90 -0.01 16.31
N LEU A 93 3.06 1.31 16.27
CA LEU A 93 4.31 1.95 15.92
C LEU A 93 5.28 1.48 17.00
N ARG A 94 5.95 0.34 16.76
CA ARG A 94 7.38 0.30 17.02
C ARG A 94 7.91 1.47 16.20
N ARG A 95 7.98 2.63 16.86
CA ARG A 95 8.65 3.82 16.35
C ARG A 95 10.10 3.44 16.16
N HIS A 96 10.41 2.80 15.05
CA HIS A 96 11.75 2.88 14.50
C HIS A 96 11.72 4.11 13.62
N PRO A 97 12.37 5.22 14.02
CA PRO A 97 12.46 6.38 13.17
C PRO A 97 13.10 5.92 11.86
N HIS A 98 12.35 5.95 10.76
CA HIS A 98 12.94 5.83 9.45
C HIS A 98 13.83 7.06 9.29
N LYS A 99 15.13 6.87 9.46
CA LYS A 99 16.13 7.92 9.29
C LYS A 99 15.99 8.42 7.85
N PRO A 100 15.84 9.72 7.60
CA PRO A 100 15.79 10.23 6.24
C PRO A 100 17.13 9.91 5.57
N THR A 101 17.16 8.87 4.74
CA THR A 101 18.32 8.56 3.90
C THR A 101 18.28 9.50 2.71
N GLY A 102 18.60 10.77 2.96
CA GLY A 102 18.94 11.71 1.90
C GLY A 102 20.18 11.19 1.18
N ARG A 103 20.08 11.00 -0.13
CA ARG A 103 21.25 10.83 -0.99
C ARG A 103 21.97 12.19 -0.99
N PRO A 104 23.27 12.29 -0.63
CA PRO A 104 23.95 13.56 -0.73
C PRO A 104 23.88 14.02 -2.20
N SER A 105 23.35 15.21 -2.40
CA SER A 105 23.43 15.95 -3.66
C SER A 105 24.91 16.01 -4.03
N LYS A 106 25.30 15.31 -5.10
CA LYS A 106 26.56 15.63 -5.78
C LYS A 106 26.30 16.89 -6.59
N THR A 107 26.47 18.04 -5.95
CA THR A 107 26.77 19.28 -6.66
C THR A 107 28.08 19.08 -7.42
N LYS A 108 28.06 19.42 -8.70
CA LYS A 108 29.24 19.86 -9.44
C LYS A 108 28.97 21.29 -9.88
#